data_AF-A0A9P7FQW6-F1
#
_entry.id   AF-A0A9P7FQW6-F1
#
_cell.length_a   1.000
_cell.length_b   1.000
_cell.length_c   1.000
_cell.angle_alpha   90.00
_cell.angle_beta   90.00
_cell.angle_gamma   90.00
#
_symmetry.space_group_name_H-M   'P 1'
#
loop_
_entity.id
_entity.type
_entity.pdbx_description
1 polymer ?
#
loop_
_entity_poly.entity_id
_entity_poly.type
_entity_poly.pdbx_seq_one_letter_code
_entity_poly.pdbx_strand_id
1 'polypeptide(L)'
;SSTQGNMNFLVPFIKALFEELTLCFQVISERDYTRHKIENFKQGTMRVDDFMVEFEALVAKSGIKDQEQTVVDLLERNTNWEIIKELFKQGHRKTTGDATSTEILQIGRSMEMFQYMTNSTWSKGSTGSEATKTNLQGRQ
;
A
#
# COMPACT_ATOMS: atom_id res chain seq x y z
N SER A 1 -52.02 12.98 -41.25
CA SER A 1 -50.95 12.01 -41.00
C SER A 1 -49.62 12.57 -41.47
N SER A 2 -48.79 13.15 -40.60
CA SER A 2 -47.39 13.45 -40.94
C SER A 2 -46.58 13.99 -39.73
N THR A 3 -46.60 13.28 -38.60
CA THR A 3 -45.60 13.51 -37.52
C THR A 3 -44.55 12.39 -37.47
N GLN A 4 -44.69 11.35 -38.30
CA GLN A 4 -43.74 10.23 -38.40
C GLN A 4 -42.46 10.57 -39.18
N GLY A 5 -42.34 11.76 -39.78
CA GLY A 5 -41.21 12.14 -40.62
C GLY A 5 -39.95 12.67 -39.90
N ASN A 6 -39.97 12.90 -38.58
CA ASN A 6 -38.95 13.73 -37.92
C ASN A 6 -38.20 13.08 -36.74
N MET A 7 -38.49 11.82 -36.41
CA MET A 7 -37.82 11.13 -35.29
C MET A 7 -36.50 10.46 -35.71
N ASN A 8 -36.39 10.02 -36.98
CA ASN A 8 -35.21 9.30 -37.47
C ASN A 8 -33.92 10.15 -37.48
N PHE A 9 -34.03 11.48 -37.54
CA PHE A 9 -32.88 12.38 -37.47
C PHE A 9 -32.31 12.52 -36.05
N LEU A 10 -33.14 12.33 -35.02
CA LEU A 10 -32.75 12.43 -33.61
C LEU A 10 -32.20 11.12 -33.05
N VAL A 11 -32.55 9.97 -33.65
CA VAL A 11 -32.08 8.65 -33.20
C VAL A 11 -30.54 8.55 -33.13
N PRO A 12 -29.75 9.00 -34.12
CA PRO A 12 -28.29 8.99 -34.03
C PRO A 12 -27.75 9.88 -32.92
N PHE A 13 -28.34 11.05 -32.70
CA PHE A 13 -27.93 11.99 -31.66
C PHE A 13 -28.21 11.44 -30.26
N ILE A 14 -29.41 10.87 -30.04
CA ILE A 14 -29.79 10.23 -28.78
C ILE A 14 -28.87 9.04 -28.50
N LYS A 15 -28.54 8.23 -29.53
CA LYS A 15 -27.62 7.10 -29.38
C LYS A 15 -26.20 7.57 -28.98
N ALA A 16 -25.67 8.58 -29.65
CA ALA A 16 -24.34 9.13 -29.32
C ALA A 16 -24.31 9.70 -27.88
N LEU A 17 -25.34 10.44 -27.49
CA LEU A 17 -25.46 10.98 -26.13
C LEU A 17 -25.54 9.86 -25.07
N PHE A 18 -26.25 8.78 -25.37
CA PHE A 18 -26.34 7.63 -24.47
C PHE A 18 -24.99 6.90 -24.34
N GLU A 19 -24.24 6.76 -25.43
CA GLU A 19 -22.88 6.20 -25.42
C GLU A 19 -21.92 7.07 -24.59
N GLU A 20 -21.93 8.39 -24.79
CA GLU A 20 -21.13 9.34 -24.00
C GLU A 20 -21.48 9.30 -22.51
N LEU A 21 -22.77 9.30 -22.17
CA LEU A 21 -23.22 9.17 -20.78
C LEU A 21 -22.74 7.86 -20.16
N THR A 22 -22.85 6.76 -20.89
CA THR A 22 -22.40 5.43 -20.42
C THR A 22 -20.91 5.44 -20.12
N LEU A 23 -20.10 6.03 -21.00
CA LEU A 23 -18.66 6.18 -20.79
C LEU A 23 -18.34 7.05 -19.57
N CYS A 24 -19.04 8.18 -19.41
CA CYS A 24 -18.88 9.05 -18.24
C CYS A 24 -19.18 8.30 -16.93
N PHE A 25 -20.28 7.54 -16.85
CA PHE A 25 -20.62 6.77 -15.66
C PHE A 25 -19.60 5.66 -15.38
N GLN A 26 -19.09 4.98 -16.42
CA GLN A 26 -18.04 3.98 -16.27
C GLN A 26 -16.76 4.60 -15.68
N VAL A 27 -16.28 5.71 -16.23
CA VAL A 27 -15.09 6.40 -15.74
C VAL A 27 -15.26 6.87 -14.29
N ILE A 28 -16.43 7.42 -13.93
CA ILE A 28 -16.71 7.84 -12.54
C ILE A 28 -16.74 6.61 -11.61
N SER A 29 -17.43 5.54 -12.01
CA SER A 29 -17.52 4.31 -11.23
C SER A 29 -16.15 3.67 -11.00
N GLU A 30 -15.27 3.67 -12.01
CA GLU A 30 -13.92 3.11 -11.89
C GLU A 30 -13.04 3.97 -10.98
N ARG A 31 -13.17 5.30 -11.05
CA ARG A 31 -12.48 6.22 -10.15
C ARG A 31 -12.90 6.00 -8.70
N ASP A 32 -14.21 5.93 -8.44
CA ASP A 32 -14.76 5.72 -7.11
C ASP A 32 -14.37 4.35 -6.55
N TYR A 33 -14.43 3.31 -7.39
CA TYR A 33 -13.96 1.98 -7.04
C TYR A 33 -12.47 1.98 -6.68
N THR A 34 -11.64 2.66 -7.48
CA THR A 34 -10.19 2.71 -7.24
C THR A 34 -9.86 3.53 -6.00
N ARG A 35 -10.57 4.64 -5.75
CA ARG A 35 -10.47 5.42 -4.51
C ARG A 35 -10.83 4.57 -3.29
N HIS A 36 -11.93 3.84 -3.35
CA HIS A 36 -12.32 2.93 -2.28
C HIS A 36 -11.27 1.84 -2.06
N LYS A 37 -10.69 1.32 -3.15
CA LYS A 37 -9.65 0.29 -3.09
C LYS A 37 -8.39 0.81 -2.41
N ILE A 38 -7.90 2.00 -2.76
CA ILE A 38 -6.69 2.55 -2.14
C ILE A 38 -6.91 2.93 -0.66
N GLU A 39 -8.08 3.46 -0.30
CA GLU A 39 -8.40 3.77 1.11
C GLU A 39 -8.36 2.54 2.03
N ASN A 40 -8.63 1.36 1.47
CA ASN A 40 -8.66 0.09 2.20
C ASN A 40 -7.43 -0.79 1.93
N PHE A 41 -6.49 -0.36 1.09
CA PHE A 41 -5.30 -1.13 0.76
C PHE A 41 -4.27 -1.03 1.90
N LYS A 42 -4.25 -2.02 2.80
CA LYS A 42 -3.30 -2.09 3.92
C LYS A 42 -2.08 -2.92 3.56
N GLN A 43 -0.89 -2.46 3.96
CA GLN A 43 0.35 -3.23 3.84
C GLN A 43 0.23 -4.59 4.53
N GLY A 44 -0.26 -4.62 5.77
CA GLY A 44 -0.37 -5.85 6.55
C GLY A 44 1.00 -6.54 6.73
N THR A 45 1.08 -7.79 6.28
CA THR A 45 2.30 -8.62 6.29
C THR A 45 3.07 -8.58 4.96
N MET A 46 2.63 -7.77 4.00
CA MET A 46 3.30 -7.62 2.72
C MET A 46 4.65 -6.94 2.90
N ARG A 47 5.64 -7.33 2.09
CA ARG A 47 6.92 -6.63 2.05
C ARG A 47 6.72 -5.18 1.62
N VAL A 48 7.51 -4.28 2.17
CA VAL A 48 7.40 -2.84 1.93
C VAL A 48 7.56 -2.50 0.45
N ASP A 49 8.42 -3.21 -0.26
CA ASP A 49 8.65 -3.02 -1.70
C ASP A 49 7.40 -3.40 -2.52
N ASP A 50 6.82 -4.58 -2.25
CA ASP A 50 5.62 -5.06 -2.94
C ASP A 50 4.42 -4.13 -2.65
N PHE A 51 4.30 -3.70 -1.40
CA PHE A 51 3.28 -2.75 -0.97
C PHE A 51 3.40 -1.41 -1.69
N MET A 52 4.61 -0.86 -1.82
CA MET A 52 4.81 0.39 -2.56
C MET A 52 4.50 0.27 -4.04
N VAL A 53 4.92 -0.80 -4.70
CA VAL A 53 4.60 -1.03 -6.12
C VAL A 53 3.09 -1.07 -6.34
N GLU A 54 2.36 -1.82 -5.51
CA GLU A 54 0.90 -1.90 -5.63
C GLU A 54 0.20 -0.58 -5.27
N PHE A 55 0.66 0.10 -4.22
CA PHE A 55 0.11 1.38 -3.79
C PHE A 55 0.29 2.45 -4.87
N GLU A 56 1.48 2.59 -5.44
CA GLU A 56 1.77 3.55 -6.52
C GLU A 56 0.92 3.27 -7.76
N ALA A 57 0.72 2.00 -8.11
CA ALA A 57 -0.18 1.62 -9.19
C ALA A 57 -1.64 2.01 -8.93
N LEU A 58 -2.12 1.93 -7.67
CA LEU A 58 -3.45 2.38 -7.29
C LEU A 58 -3.58 3.91 -7.31
N VAL A 59 -2.53 4.65 -6.90
CA VAL A 59 -2.49 6.12 -7.00
C VAL A 59 -2.58 6.55 -8.47
N ALA A 60 -1.80 5.91 -9.35
CA ALA A 60 -1.83 6.21 -10.78
C ALA A 60 -3.20 5.93 -11.41
N LYS A 61 -3.87 4.84 -11.03
CA LYS A 61 -5.20 4.48 -11.55
C LYS A 61 -6.33 5.34 -11.00
N SER A 62 -6.22 5.83 -9.77
CA SER A 62 -7.28 6.64 -9.14
C SER A 62 -7.28 8.11 -9.59
N GLY A 63 -6.22 8.57 -10.25
CA GLY A 63 -6.10 9.97 -10.67
C GLY A 63 -5.93 10.95 -9.52
N ILE A 64 -5.57 10.46 -8.32
CA ILE A 64 -5.30 11.32 -7.14
C ILE A 64 -3.85 11.79 -7.05
N LYS A 65 -3.03 11.48 -8.06
CA LYS A 65 -1.59 11.80 -8.06
C LYS A 65 -1.32 13.29 -7.83
N ASP A 66 -2.21 14.16 -8.30
CA ASP A 66 -2.10 15.62 -8.15
C ASP A 66 -2.55 16.12 -6.76
N GLN A 67 -3.04 15.22 -5.89
CA GLN A 67 -3.46 15.51 -4.51
C GLN A 67 -2.37 15.06 -3.53
N GLU A 68 -1.22 15.75 -3.55
CA GLU A 68 -0.02 15.36 -2.79
C GLU A 68 -0.30 15.07 -1.30
N GLN A 69 -1.05 15.94 -0.63
CA GLN A 69 -1.40 15.74 0.79
C GLN A 69 -2.26 14.49 1.00
N THR A 70 -3.18 14.19 0.08
CA THR A 70 -4.01 12.99 0.14
C THR A 70 -3.16 11.73 -0.04
N VAL A 71 -2.12 11.76 -0.87
CA VAL A 71 -1.19 10.63 -1.04
C VAL A 71 -0.39 10.40 0.24
N VAL A 72 0.10 11.45 0.90
CA VAL A 72 0.80 11.35 2.19
C VAL A 72 -0.09 10.72 3.25
N ASP A 73 -1.32 11.22 3.40
CA ASP A 73 -2.26 10.71 4.41
C ASP A 73 -2.62 9.23 4.15
N LEU A 74 -2.77 8.84 2.88
CA LEU A 74 -3.02 7.45 2.50
C LEU A 74 -1.81 6.56 2.80
N LEU A 75 -0.59 6.99 2.47
CA LEU A 75 0.64 6.28 2.82
C LEU A 75 0.75 6.06 4.33
N GLU A 76 0.59 7.11 5.12
CA GLU A 76 0.68 7.05 6.58
C GLU A 76 -0.38 6.11 7.18
N ARG A 77 -1.60 6.09 6.64
CA ARG A 77 -2.69 5.25 7.15
C ARG A 77 -2.62 3.80 6.71
N ASN A 78 -1.97 3.51 5.59
CA ASN A 78 -1.99 2.19 4.95
C ASN A 78 -0.71 1.39 5.16
N THR A 79 0.38 2.07 5.44
CA THR A 79 1.65 1.45 5.82
C THR A 79 1.53 0.77 7.18
N ASN A 80 2.33 -0.27 7.41
CA ASN A 80 2.43 -0.93 8.70
C ASN A 80 2.75 0.10 9.80
N TRP A 81 1.97 0.04 10.89
CA TRP A 81 2.06 0.99 12.00
C TRP A 81 3.44 1.04 12.64
N GLU A 82 4.23 -0.04 12.62
CA GLU A 82 5.58 -0.06 13.18
C GLU A 82 6.54 0.82 12.37
N ILE A 83 6.45 0.77 11.04
CA ILE A 83 7.23 1.63 10.13
C ILE A 83 6.85 3.08 10.36
N ILE A 84 5.55 3.38 10.42
CA ILE A 84 5.05 4.74 10.66
C ILE A 84 5.47 5.26 12.03
N LYS A 85 5.38 4.44 13.07
CA LYS A 85 5.87 4.81 14.41
C LYS A 85 7.34 5.20 14.37
N GLU A 86 8.16 4.45 13.64
CA GLU A 86 9.58 4.73 13.52
C GLU A 86 9.85 6.01 12.71
N LEU A 87 9.11 6.24 11.63
CA LEU A 87 9.13 7.49 10.84
C LEU A 87 8.89 8.72 11.74
N PHE A 88 7.88 8.66 12.62
CA PHE A 88 7.57 9.75 13.55
C PHE A 88 8.64 9.92 14.63
N LYS A 89 9.14 8.84 15.22
CA LYS A 89 10.19 8.90 16.24
C LYS A 89 11.47 9.55 15.72
N GLN A 90 11.86 9.23 14.48
CA GLN A 90 13.06 9.78 13.86
C GLN A 90 12.85 11.20 13.33
N GLY A 91 11.62 11.74 13.39
CA GLY A 91 11.30 13.08 12.92
C GLY A 91 11.41 13.23 11.40
N HIS A 92 11.25 12.12 10.65
CA HIS A 92 11.44 12.08 9.19
C HIS A 92 10.14 12.24 8.40
N ARG A 93 9.03 12.65 9.04
CA ARG A 93 7.78 12.93 8.33
C ARG A 93 8.01 13.97 7.22
N LYS A 94 7.55 13.67 6.01
CA LYS A 94 7.63 14.58 4.85
C LYS A 94 6.25 15.10 4.48
N THR A 95 6.25 16.15 3.66
CA THR A 95 5.02 16.81 3.19
C THR A 95 4.61 16.39 1.78
N THR A 96 5.46 15.64 1.07
CA THR A 96 5.20 15.19 -0.30
C THR A 96 5.14 13.67 -0.37
N GLY A 97 4.30 13.13 -1.25
CA GLY A 97 4.09 11.69 -1.41
C GLY A 97 5.39 10.95 -1.71
N ASP A 98 6.18 11.44 -2.68
CA ASP A 98 7.43 10.81 -3.14
C ASP A 98 8.52 10.79 -2.04
N ALA A 99 8.59 11.85 -1.24
CA ALA A 99 9.55 11.89 -0.13
C ALA A 99 9.10 10.95 1.01
N THR A 100 7.79 10.91 1.29
CA THR A 100 7.22 10.00 2.28
C THR A 100 7.39 8.53 1.87
N SER A 101 7.18 8.17 0.60
CA SER A 101 7.38 6.79 0.11
C SER A 101 8.84 6.36 0.23
N THR A 102 9.79 7.25 -0.08
CA THR A 102 11.22 7.00 0.06
C THR A 102 11.61 6.66 1.50
N GLU A 103 11.13 7.45 2.47
CA GLU A 103 11.41 7.22 3.89
C GLU A 103 10.77 5.92 4.39
N ILE A 104 9.51 5.66 4.01
CA ILE A 104 8.81 4.40 4.32
C ILE A 104 9.58 3.19 3.78
N LEU A 105 10.06 3.25 2.54
CA LEU A 105 10.88 2.20 1.94
C LEU A 105 12.18 1.99 2.72
N GLN A 106 12.88 3.06 3.06
CA GLN A 106 14.16 2.96 3.77
C GLN A 106 13.98 2.33 5.16
N ILE A 107 12.99 2.79 5.92
CA ILE A 107 12.68 2.26 7.25
C ILE A 107 12.19 0.81 7.14
N GLY A 108 11.22 0.53 6.26
CA GLY A 108 10.66 -0.79 6.06
C GLY A 108 11.70 -1.83 5.66
N ARG A 109 12.59 -1.51 4.70
CA ARG A 109 13.69 -2.39 4.29
C ARG A 109 14.66 -2.67 5.43
N SER A 110 14.97 -1.65 6.24
CA SER A 110 15.85 -1.80 7.40
C SER A 110 15.23 -2.71 8.46
N MET A 111 13.93 -2.57 8.71
CA MET A 111 13.17 -3.42 9.64
C MET A 111 13.07 -4.86 9.14
N GLU A 112 12.74 -5.07 7.87
CA GLU A 112 12.70 -6.40 7.25
C GLU A 112 14.07 -7.09 7.31
N MET A 113 15.14 -6.35 7.02
CA MET A 113 16.50 -6.86 7.11
C MET A 113 16.87 -7.26 8.56
N PHE A 114 16.51 -6.43 9.53
CA PHE A 114 16.73 -6.74 10.95
C PHE A 114 15.97 -7.99 11.37
N GLN A 115 14.69 -8.11 10.99
CA GLN A 115 13.88 -9.32 11.25
C GLN A 115 14.49 -10.57 10.61
N TYR A 116 14.99 -10.45 9.37
CA TYR A 116 15.69 -11.55 8.72
C TYR A 116 16.95 -11.97 9.50
N MET A 117 17.76 -11.01 9.96
CA MET A 117 18.97 -11.27 10.75
C MET A 117 18.66 -11.91 12.12
N THR A 118 17.64 -11.45 12.83
CA THR A 118 17.28 -12.01 14.15
C THR A 118 16.65 -13.39 14.04
N ASN A 119 15.80 -13.62 13.03
CA ASN A 119 15.19 -14.93 12.80
C ASN A 119 16.22 -15.97 12.32
N SER A 120 17.23 -15.57 11.54
CA SER A 120 18.30 -16.46 11.08
C SER A 120 19.34 -16.76 12.17
N THR A 121 19.61 -15.84 13.09
CA THR A 121 20.56 -16.06 14.21
C THR A 121 19.97 -16.91 15.34
N TRP A 122 18.66 -16.82 15.60
CA TRP A 122 18.00 -17.64 16.63
C TRP A 122 17.96 -19.15 16.29
N SER A 123 17.95 -19.50 14.99
CA SER A 123 17.91 -20.91 14.56
C SER A 123 19.21 -21.69 14.82
N LYS A 124 20.33 -21.01 15.12
CA LYS A 124 21.63 -21.66 15.41
C LYS A 124 21.92 -21.93 16.89
N GLY A 125 21.00 -21.61 17.81
CA GLY A 125 21.25 -21.68 19.27
C GLY A 125 20.62 -22.84 20.05
N SER A 126 19.81 -23.72 19.44
CA SER A 126 19.09 -24.77 20.18
C SER A 126 19.66 -26.17 19.91
N THR A 127 20.94 -26.39 20.25
CA THR A 127 21.46 -27.76 20.45
C THR A 127 22.32 -27.79 21.72
N GLY A 128 21.84 -28.53 22.72
CA GLY A 128 22.66 -29.21 23.73
C GLY A 128 23.28 -28.38 24.85
N SER A 129 22.47 -27.93 25.82
CA SER A 129 22.96 -27.82 27.21
C SER A 129 22.76 -29.16 27.91
N GLU A 130 23.57 -30.15 27.56
CA GLU A 130 23.68 -31.38 28.34
C GLU A 130 24.63 -31.12 29.51
N ALA A 131 24.10 -31.22 30.72
CA ALA A 131 24.77 -30.88 31.96
C ALA A 131 25.95 -31.81 32.25
N THR A 132 27.18 -31.33 32.16
CA THR A 132 28.32 -31.96 32.86
C THR A 132 28.37 -31.44 34.29
N LYS A 133 27.71 -32.16 35.19
CA LYS A 133 28.06 -32.18 36.62
C LYS A 133 29.35 -33.00 36.77
N THR A 134 30.51 -32.34 36.78
CA THR A 134 31.76 -32.96 37.24
C THR A 134 32.16 -32.39 38.60
N ASN A 135 31.58 -33.03 39.61
CA ASN A 135 32.20 -33.48 40.86
C ASN A 135 33.51 -32.78 41.30
N LEU A 136 33.40 -31.84 42.24
CA LEU A 136 34.51 -31.40 43.10
C LEU A 136 34.35 -32.08 44.46
N GLN A 137 34.96 -33.25 44.61
CA GLN A 137 35.10 -33.90 45.90
C GLN A 137 36.53 -34.45 46.01
N GLY A 138 37.29 -33.91 46.96
CA GLY A 138 38.53 -34.52 47.44
C GLY A 138 39.78 -33.66 47.24
N ARG A 139 40.07 -32.81 48.23
CA ARG A 139 41.44 -32.56 48.69
C ARG A 139 41.38 -32.30 50.19
N GLN A 140 41.68 -33.35 50.95
CA GLN A 140 42.27 -33.24 52.29
C GLN A 140 43.73 -32.83 52.13
#